data_AF-A0A6A4C5J0-F1
#
_entry.id   AF-A0A6A4C5J0-F1
#
_cell.length_a   1.000
_cell.length_b   1.000
_cell.length_c   1.000
_cell.angle_alpha   90.00
_cell.angle_beta   90.00
_cell.angle_gamma   90.00
#
_symmetry.space_group_name_H-M   'P 1'
#
loop_
_entity.id
_entity.type
_entity.pdbx_description
1 polymer ?
#
loop_
_entity_poly.entity_id
_entity_poly.type
_entity_poly.pdbx_seq_one_letter_code
_entity_poly.pdbx_strand_id
1 'polypeptide(L)'
;MAIQWISTRGAWLLESLTKAFAYIGTTTKEDQSVAKVLAGYQAPDLPVATPSIRDLQQRLSVLEFGQLVTLRDELYRHVLGFQDARFNVSLDVVDATLASLLMHLEAVIDSTSTASSSTFVSRYLYELERAIADTNARLGCCITVSTCCDWGAHLRGHWQAVNHAQVGSVAAGRETLLSSTLENMLTQLVSINERLGRLEDAHVQLSAFTSHDQPVQAQLSRLSTAAEPLIPPPATATTLAGCLLNWYTNHIWQTVKGKKEQNKRAEAKAAVNIMMILYQKPIAIPQEPSRCDVADAATYQTWKDSIWTLAVAMDSAVNERLHAFDKKKSTRKAASLRKRWKLLKTAHPEAVGSLIAQFLRMKANG
;
A
#
# COMPACT_ATOMS: atom_id res chain seq x y z
N MET A 1 -15.87 9.39 -22.80
CA MET A 1 -14.98 8.21 -22.79
C MET A 1 -14.23 8.05 -21.46
N ALA A 2 -13.42 9.02 -21.00
CA ALA A 2 -12.67 8.91 -19.73
C ALA A 2 -13.54 8.81 -18.46
N ILE A 3 -14.64 9.58 -18.34
CA ILE A 3 -15.56 9.54 -17.19
C ILE A 3 -16.28 8.19 -17.04
N GLN A 4 -16.70 7.59 -18.15
CA GLN A 4 -17.36 6.28 -18.14
C GLN A 4 -16.38 5.17 -17.74
N TRP A 5 -15.09 5.32 -18.06
CA TRP A 5 -14.01 4.41 -17.67
C TRP A 5 -13.63 4.53 -16.18
N ILE A 6 -13.51 5.77 -15.64
CA ILE A 6 -13.26 6.02 -14.20
C ILE A 6 -14.41 5.45 -13.35
N SER A 7 -15.65 5.69 -13.78
CA SER A 7 -16.85 5.25 -13.06
C SER A 7 -17.06 3.73 -13.09
N THR A 8 -16.72 3.04 -14.19
CA THR A 8 -16.86 1.58 -14.28
C THR A 8 -15.74 0.78 -13.59
N ARG A 9 -14.57 1.38 -13.38
CA ARG A 9 -13.40 0.70 -12.78
C ARG A 9 -13.21 0.96 -11.29
N GLY A 10 -13.77 2.03 -10.73
CA GLY A 10 -13.86 2.24 -9.26
C GLY A 10 -14.58 1.10 -8.51
N ALA A 11 -15.31 0.25 -9.23
CA ALA A 11 -15.99 -0.95 -8.72
C ALA A 11 -15.18 -2.27 -8.88
N TRP A 12 -13.93 -2.23 -9.35
CA TRP A 12 -13.13 -3.45 -9.56
C TRP A 12 -12.51 -3.93 -8.25
N LEU A 13 -13.04 -5.03 -7.71
CA LEU A 13 -12.33 -5.84 -6.71
C LEU A 13 -11.05 -6.43 -7.34
N LEU A 14 -9.88 -5.94 -6.90
CA LEU A 14 -8.53 -6.40 -7.29
C LEU A 14 -8.13 -7.76 -6.68
N GLU A 15 -9.08 -8.56 -6.18
CA GLU A 15 -8.82 -9.78 -5.41
C GLU A 15 -8.43 -11.01 -6.27
N SER A 16 -8.38 -10.89 -7.59
CA SER A 16 -8.08 -12.01 -8.51
C SER A 16 -6.75 -11.81 -9.23
N LEU A 17 -5.81 -12.75 -9.05
CA LEU A 17 -4.52 -12.83 -9.76
C LEU A 17 -4.68 -12.75 -11.28
N THR A 18 -5.72 -13.36 -11.85
CA THR A 18 -6.01 -13.30 -13.29
C THR A 18 -6.40 -11.89 -13.75
N LYS A 19 -7.07 -11.12 -12.88
CA LYS A 19 -7.34 -9.70 -13.12
C LYS A 19 -6.12 -8.83 -12.89
N ALA A 20 -5.20 -9.19 -11.98
CA ALA A 20 -3.93 -8.49 -11.80
C ALA A 20 -3.01 -8.67 -13.02
N PHE A 21 -2.96 -9.86 -13.63
CA PHE A 21 -2.24 -10.08 -14.89
C PHE A 21 -2.91 -9.41 -16.09
N ALA A 22 -4.25 -9.42 -16.17
CA ALA A 22 -4.97 -8.60 -17.15
C ALA A 22 -4.72 -7.09 -16.89
N TYR A 23 -4.57 -6.68 -15.63
CA TYR A 23 -4.29 -5.30 -15.25
C TYR A 23 -2.86 -4.89 -15.69
N ILE A 24 -1.87 -5.74 -15.43
CA ILE A 24 -0.50 -5.49 -15.87
C ILE A 24 -0.39 -5.52 -17.41
N GLY A 25 -1.12 -6.43 -18.06
CA GLY A 25 -1.06 -6.67 -19.51
C GLY A 25 -1.89 -5.73 -20.38
N THR A 26 -3.01 -5.18 -19.88
CA THR A 26 -3.89 -4.27 -20.66
C THR A 26 -4.02 -2.90 -20.02
N THR A 27 -4.21 -2.79 -18.70
CA THR A 27 -4.45 -1.48 -18.06
C THR A 27 -3.22 -0.62 -17.84
N THR A 28 -1.99 -1.10 -18.00
CA THR A 28 -0.85 -0.16 -17.98
C THR A 28 -0.93 0.86 -19.12
N LYS A 29 -1.35 0.43 -20.33
CA LYS A 29 -1.59 1.34 -21.45
C LYS A 29 -2.82 2.20 -21.25
N GLU A 30 -3.90 1.63 -20.71
CA GLU A 30 -5.14 2.38 -20.47
C GLU A 30 -4.99 3.39 -19.30
N ASP A 31 -4.25 3.03 -18.24
CA ASP A 31 -3.92 3.91 -17.11
C ASP A 31 -2.95 5.01 -17.56
N GLN A 32 -1.97 4.70 -18.42
CA GLN A 32 -1.12 5.71 -19.06
C GLN A 32 -1.96 6.63 -19.96
N SER A 33 -2.91 6.08 -20.72
CA SER A 33 -3.83 6.85 -21.57
C SER A 33 -4.68 7.80 -20.72
N VAL A 34 -5.21 7.33 -19.59
CA VAL A 34 -5.98 8.14 -18.65
C VAL A 34 -5.12 9.18 -17.94
N ALA A 35 -3.92 8.81 -17.48
CA ALA A 35 -2.97 9.75 -16.88
C ALA A 35 -2.59 10.87 -17.87
N LYS A 36 -2.38 10.52 -19.14
CA LYS A 36 -2.18 11.49 -20.23
C LYS A 36 -3.40 12.40 -20.40
N VAL A 37 -4.62 11.84 -20.47
CA VAL A 37 -5.84 12.66 -20.58
C VAL A 37 -5.99 13.61 -19.38
N LEU A 38 -5.75 13.12 -18.16
CA LEU A 38 -5.82 13.92 -16.94
C LEU A 38 -4.74 15.01 -16.88
N ALA A 39 -3.55 14.71 -17.41
CA ALA A 39 -2.47 15.68 -17.55
C ALA A 39 -2.60 16.60 -18.78
N GLY A 40 -3.74 16.56 -19.48
CA GLY A 40 -4.06 17.48 -20.58
C GLY A 40 -3.51 17.11 -21.95
N TYR A 41 -2.98 15.89 -22.13
CA TYR A 41 -2.44 15.43 -23.41
C TYR A 41 -3.56 15.18 -24.43
N GLN A 42 -3.36 15.63 -25.67
CA GLN A 42 -4.40 15.59 -26.70
C GLN A 42 -4.60 14.21 -27.33
N ALA A 43 -3.56 13.38 -27.43
CA ALA A 43 -3.62 12.09 -28.09
C ALA A 43 -3.00 10.99 -27.21
N PRO A 44 -3.78 10.42 -26.29
CA PRO A 44 -3.26 9.56 -25.23
C PRO A 44 -2.69 8.21 -25.74
N ASP A 45 -3.07 7.82 -26.95
CA ASP A 45 -2.60 6.60 -27.62
C ASP A 45 -1.18 6.73 -28.22
N LEU A 46 -0.69 7.95 -28.39
CA LEU A 46 0.67 8.18 -28.87
C LEU A 46 1.68 8.12 -27.72
N PRO A 47 2.93 7.67 -27.99
CA PRO A 47 3.98 7.66 -26.98
C PRO A 47 4.30 9.08 -26.52
N VAL A 48 4.59 9.23 -25.23
CA VAL A 48 5.08 10.47 -24.63
C VAL A 48 6.50 10.20 -24.17
N ALA A 49 7.44 11.02 -24.60
CA ALA A 49 8.80 10.92 -24.13
C ALA A 49 8.87 11.36 -22.66
N THR A 50 9.40 10.50 -21.80
CA THR A 50 9.70 10.86 -20.41
C THR A 50 10.89 11.81 -20.41
N PRO A 51 10.83 12.96 -19.72
CA PRO A 51 11.96 13.87 -19.64
C PRO A 51 13.14 13.18 -18.96
N SER A 52 14.37 13.45 -19.40
CA SER A 52 15.59 12.93 -18.79
C SER A 52 16.68 13.99 -18.80
N ILE A 53 17.52 14.05 -17.76
CA ILE A 53 18.67 14.97 -17.79
C ILE A 53 19.63 14.68 -18.96
N ARG A 54 19.60 13.46 -19.52
CA ARG A 54 20.39 13.10 -20.71
C ARG A 54 20.04 13.94 -21.93
N ASP A 55 18.83 14.50 -21.97
CA ASP A 55 18.39 15.41 -23.03
C ASP A 55 19.17 16.73 -23.04
N LEU A 56 19.88 17.04 -21.95
CA LEU A 56 20.77 18.19 -21.83
C LEU A 56 22.20 17.91 -22.29
N GLN A 57 22.60 16.66 -22.54
CA GLN A 57 23.97 16.30 -22.88
C GLN A 57 24.48 16.99 -24.16
N GLN A 58 23.58 17.24 -25.11
CA GLN A 58 23.91 17.94 -26.37
C GLN A 58 23.71 19.46 -26.27
N ARG A 59 23.10 19.96 -25.19
CA ARG A 59 22.73 21.38 -25.01
C ARG A 59 23.65 22.11 -24.04
N LEU A 60 24.22 21.39 -23.08
CA LEU A 60 25.18 21.91 -22.12
C LEU A 60 26.60 21.61 -22.56
N SER A 61 27.56 22.42 -22.11
CA SER A 61 28.96 22.04 -22.23
C SER A 61 29.27 20.77 -21.43
N VAL A 62 30.35 20.07 -21.77
CA VAL A 62 30.79 18.86 -21.04
C VAL A 62 30.97 19.15 -19.54
N LEU A 63 31.48 20.34 -19.21
CA LEU A 63 31.69 20.78 -17.84
C LEU A 63 30.35 20.97 -17.09
N GLU A 64 29.42 21.71 -17.69
CA GLU A 64 28.09 21.95 -17.10
C GLU A 64 27.28 20.66 -16.98
N PHE A 65 27.40 19.76 -17.95
CA PHE A 65 26.77 18.45 -17.86
C PHE A 65 27.36 17.62 -16.71
N GLY A 66 28.68 17.67 -16.50
CA GLY A 66 29.34 17.04 -15.36
C GLY A 66 28.89 17.61 -14.01
N GLN A 67 28.66 18.94 -13.94
CA GLN A 67 28.08 19.61 -12.78
C GLN A 67 26.66 19.11 -12.50
N LEU A 68 25.80 19.03 -13.51
CA LEU A 68 24.44 18.50 -13.41
C LEU A 68 24.42 17.03 -12.94
N VAL A 69 25.29 16.20 -13.49
CA VAL A 69 25.43 14.78 -13.09
C VAL A 69 25.90 14.67 -11.63
N THR A 70 26.81 15.52 -11.19
CA THR A 70 27.28 15.51 -9.80
C THR A 70 26.18 15.99 -8.84
N LEU A 71 25.42 17.02 -9.23
CA LEU A 71 24.25 17.48 -8.47
C LEU A 71 23.20 16.37 -8.32
N ARG A 72 22.95 15.61 -9.40
CA ARG A 72 22.08 14.42 -9.34
C ARG A 72 22.58 13.43 -8.29
N ASP A 73 23.86 13.07 -8.34
CA ASP A 73 24.41 12.07 -7.44
C ASP A 73 24.39 12.55 -5.98
N GLU A 74 24.58 13.84 -5.73
CA GLU A 74 24.43 14.43 -4.39
C GLU A 74 23.00 14.41 -3.89
N LEU A 75 22.03 14.80 -4.71
CA LEU A 75 20.62 14.85 -4.33
C LEU A 75 20.05 13.43 -4.08
N TYR A 76 20.54 12.44 -4.83
CA TYR A 76 20.09 11.05 -4.75
C TYR A 76 21.07 10.13 -4.01
N ARG A 77 22.00 10.68 -3.22
CA ARG A 77 23.03 9.91 -2.50
C ARG A 77 22.51 8.78 -1.60
N HIS A 78 21.25 8.88 -1.16
CA HIS A 78 20.63 7.88 -0.30
C HIS A 78 20.04 6.68 -1.06
N VAL A 79 20.00 6.76 -2.39
CA VAL A 79 19.44 5.73 -3.27
C VAL A 79 20.39 5.34 -4.40
N LEU A 80 21.62 5.88 -4.38
CA LEU A 80 22.71 5.62 -5.30
C LEU A 80 24.02 5.38 -4.53
N GLY A 81 24.98 4.68 -5.14
CA GLY A 81 26.32 4.48 -4.57
C GLY A 81 26.47 3.27 -3.64
N PHE A 82 25.45 2.41 -3.52
CA PHE A 82 25.58 1.14 -2.78
C PHE A 82 26.41 0.12 -3.57
N GLN A 83 27.24 -0.67 -2.87
CA GLN A 83 28.05 -1.72 -3.49
C GLN A 83 27.18 -2.83 -4.13
N ASP A 84 26.08 -3.21 -3.48
CA ASP A 84 25.10 -4.12 -4.05
C ASP A 84 24.13 -3.33 -4.94
N ALA A 85 24.22 -3.59 -6.26
CA ALA A 85 23.42 -2.93 -7.29
C ALA A 85 21.91 -2.98 -7.03
N ARG A 86 21.42 -3.98 -6.29
CA ARG A 86 19.98 -4.15 -6.00
C ARG A 86 19.41 -3.11 -5.04
N PHE A 87 20.27 -2.42 -4.28
CA PHE A 87 19.85 -1.32 -3.41
C PHE A 87 19.89 0.04 -4.10
N ASN A 88 20.42 0.10 -5.32
CA ASN A 88 20.43 1.33 -6.11
C ASN A 88 19.15 1.44 -6.93
N VAL A 89 18.59 2.65 -6.99
CA VAL A 89 17.49 2.97 -7.91
C VAL A 89 18.06 3.06 -9.33
N SER A 90 17.27 2.64 -10.33
CA SER A 90 17.66 2.74 -11.74
C SER A 90 18.02 4.19 -12.10
N LEU A 91 19.15 4.38 -12.78
CA LEU A 91 19.59 5.69 -13.24
C LEU A 91 18.58 6.36 -14.17
N ASP A 92 17.84 5.59 -14.98
CA ASP A 92 16.80 6.18 -15.84
C ASP A 92 15.67 6.80 -15.01
N VAL A 93 15.34 6.21 -13.85
CA VAL A 93 14.34 6.76 -12.92
C VAL A 93 14.89 8.00 -12.21
N VAL A 94 16.14 7.96 -11.77
CA VAL A 94 16.78 9.12 -11.13
C VAL A 94 16.89 10.29 -12.13
N ASP A 95 17.39 10.03 -13.33
CA ASP A 95 17.55 11.03 -14.40
C ASP A 95 16.18 11.64 -14.77
N ALA A 96 15.12 10.83 -14.83
CA ALA A 96 13.78 11.33 -15.15
C ALA A 96 13.14 12.13 -14.01
N THR A 97 13.31 11.69 -12.77
CA THR A 97 12.76 12.42 -11.61
C THR A 97 13.48 13.74 -11.38
N LEU A 98 14.80 13.79 -11.56
CA LEU A 98 15.56 15.05 -11.52
C LEU A 98 15.15 15.98 -12.68
N ALA A 99 15.00 15.46 -13.89
CA ALA A 99 14.56 16.28 -15.01
C ALA A 99 13.17 16.90 -14.77
N SER A 100 12.23 16.09 -14.29
CA SER A 100 10.88 16.57 -13.94
C SER A 100 10.93 17.63 -12.84
N LEU A 101 11.81 17.44 -11.85
CA LEU A 101 12.03 18.36 -10.74
C LEU A 101 12.54 19.72 -11.24
N LEU A 102 13.59 19.73 -12.07
CA LEU A 102 14.16 20.94 -12.66
C LEU A 102 13.14 21.66 -13.55
N MET A 103 12.40 20.91 -14.37
CA MET A 103 11.36 21.48 -15.23
C MET A 103 10.31 22.27 -14.46
N HIS A 104 9.95 21.86 -13.25
CA HIS A 104 8.90 22.48 -12.44
C HIS A 104 9.42 23.35 -11.29
N LEU A 105 10.73 23.58 -11.21
CA LEU A 105 11.38 24.24 -10.08
C LEU A 105 10.86 25.67 -9.84
N GLU A 106 10.65 26.46 -10.90
CA GLU A 106 10.11 27.83 -10.77
C GLU A 106 8.72 27.84 -10.13
N ALA A 107 7.82 26.96 -10.58
CA ALA A 107 6.47 26.85 -9.99
C ALA A 107 6.52 26.42 -8.52
N VAL A 108 7.51 25.61 -8.15
CA VAL A 108 7.74 25.20 -6.77
C VAL A 108 8.21 26.39 -5.93
N ILE A 109 9.13 27.21 -6.44
CA ILE A 109 9.62 28.43 -5.78
C ILE A 109 8.48 29.45 -5.58
N ASP A 110 7.67 29.68 -6.61
CA ASP A 110 6.51 30.57 -6.53
C ASP A 110 5.50 30.10 -5.48
N SER A 111 5.27 28.79 -5.42
CA SER A 111 4.38 28.17 -4.43
C SER A 111 4.92 28.31 -3.00
N THR A 112 6.25 28.28 -2.80
CA THR A 112 6.84 28.52 -1.47
C THR A 112 6.76 29.98 -1.03
N SER A 113 6.85 30.90 -1.98
CA SER A 113 6.82 32.34 -1.68
C SER A 113 5.42 32.82 -1.28
N THR A 114 4.38 32.10 -1.72
CA THR A 114 2.97 32.45 -1.53
C THR A 114 2.28 31.66 -0.41
N ALA A 115 2.79 30.48 -0.03
CA ALA A 115 2.15 29.61 0.96
C ALA A 115 2.82 29.69 2.34
N SER A 116 2.20 30.38 3.29
CA SER A 116 2.68 30.55 4.67
C SER A 116 2.76 29.26 5.52
N SER A 117 2.58 28.05 4.96
CA SER A 117 2.43 26.82 5.78
C SER A 117 2.73 25.46 5.11
N SER A 118 3.31 25.38 3.90
CA SER A 118 3.58 24.08 3.27
C SER A 118 4.97 23.53 3.66
N THR A 119 5.05 22.82 4.80
CA THR A 119 6.29 22.22 5.33
C THR A 119 7.03 21.31 4.34
N PHE A 120 6.30 20.64 3.43
CA PHE A 120 6.89 19.76 2.42
C PHE A 120 7.66 20.52 1.34
N VAL A 121 7.13 21.66 0.89
CA VAL A 121 7.74 22.43 -0.20
C VAL A 121 8.99 23.18 0.32
N SER A 122 8.96 23.63 1.58
CA SER A 122 10.15 24.16 2.25
C SER A 122 11.26 23.12 2.43
N ARG A 123 10.90 21.86 2.75
CA ARG A 123 11.88 20.77 2.87
C ARG A 123 12.56 20.46 1.54
N TYR A 124 11.81 20.53 0.45
CA TYR A 124 12.32 20.29 -0.89
C TYR A 124 13.40 21.32 -1.29
N LEU A 125 13.12 22.62 -1.17
CA LEU A 125 14.09 23.66 -1.53
C LEU A 125 15.34 23.57 -0.68
N TYR A 126 15.19 23.28 0.61
CA TYR A 126 16.30 23.06 1.52
C TYR A 126 17.23 21.93 1.05
N GLU A 127 16.67 20.79 0.63
CA GLU A 127 17.48 19.65 0.16
C GLU A 127 18.18 19.96 -1.17
N LEU A 128 17.53 20.71 -2.06
CA LEU A 128 18.13 21.19 -3.31
C LEU A 128 19.30 22.15 -3.04
N GLU A 129 19.08 23.16 -2.21
CA GLU A 129 20.12 24.14 -1.83
C GLU A 129 21.31 23.47 -1.14
N ARG A 130 21.06 22.50 -0.25
CA ARG A 130 22.12 21.69 0.35
C ARG A 130 22.91 20.92 -0.71
N ALA A 131 22.23 20.23 -1.64
CA ALA A 131 22.90 19.47 -2.69
C ALA A 131 23.71 20.38 -3.64
N ILE A 132 23.23 21.59 -3.92
CA ILE A 132 23.97 22.61 -4.67
C ILE A 132 25.25 23.00 -3.92
N ALA A 133 25.15 23.29 -2.62
CA ALA A 133 26.30 23.63 -1.79
C ALA A 133 27.35 22.51 -1.77
N ASP A 134 26.92 21.26 -1.56
CA ASP A 134 27.79 20.09 -1.55
C ASP A 134 28.46 19.88 -2.93
N THR A 135 27.72 20.07 -4.02
CA THR A 135 28.25 19.96 -5.39
C THR A 135 29.28 21.05 -5.68
N ASN A 136 28.98 22.30 -5.31
CA ASN A 136 29.90 23.44 -5.47
C ASN A 136 31.18 23.23 -4.66
N ALA A 137 31.07 22.75 -3.42
CA ALA A 137 32.24 22.43 -2.60
C ALA A 137 33.09 21.30 -3.20
N ARG A 138 32.45 20.28 -3.77
CA ARG A 138 33.14 19.12 -4.37
C ARG A 138 33.86 19.47 -5.67
N LEU A 139 33.25 20.30 -6.53
CA LEU A 139 33.77 20.59 -7.87
C LEU A 139 34.48 21.95 -7.98
N GLY A 140 34.39 22.80 -6.96
CA GLY A 140 34.85 24.18 -7.04
C GLY A 140 34.03 25.03 -8.02
N CYS A 141 32.76 24.69 -8.26
CA CYS A 141 31.87 25.38 -9.17
C CYS A 141 30.91 26.36 -8.45
N CYS A 142 30.08 27.06 -9.22
CA CYS A 142 29.16 28.09 -8.74
C CYS A 142 27.72 27.88 -9.25
N ILE A 143 27.21 26.65 -9.15
CA ILE A 143 25.82 26.32 -9.46
C ILE A 143 24.91 27.11 -8.50
N THR A 144 23.84 27.67 -9.02
CA THR A 144 22.80 28.34 -8.24
C THR A 144 21.42 27.73 -8.52
N VAL A 145 20.42 28.12 -7.73
CA VAL A 145 19.02 27.79 -8.03
C VAL A 145 18.61 28.32 -9.41
N SER A 146 19.09 29.52 -9.80
CA SER A 146 18.88 30.07 -11.15
C SER A 146 19.44 29.15 -12.24
N THR A 147 20.67 28.65 -12.05
CA THR A 147 21.28 27.69 -12.98
C THR A 147 20.41 26.43 -13.14
N CYS A 148 19.82 25.96 -12.04
CA CYS A 148 18.90 24.82 -12.07
C CYS A 148 17.60 25.15 -12.82
N CYS A 149 17.06 26.37 -12.66
CA CYS A 149 15.91 26.84 -13.44
C CYS A 149 16.24 26.92 -14.94
N ASP A 150 17.42 27.40 -15.32
CA ASP A 150 17.87 27.48 -16.71
C ASP A 150 17.95 26.07 -17.35
N TRP A 151 18.53 25.11 -16.64
CA TRP A 151 18.51 23.70 -17.05
C TRP A 151 17.09 23.16 -17.19
N GLY A 152 16.20 23.52 -16.25
CA GLY A 152 14.77 23.20 -16.29
C GLY A 152 14.07 23.78 -17.53
N ALA A 153 14.39 25.00 -17.91
CA ALA A 153 13.85 25.66 -19.10
C ALA A 153 14.32 24.98 -20.38
N HIS A 154 15.61 24.59 -20.47
CA HIS A 154 16.13 23.82 -21.60
C HIS A 154 15.45 22.44 -21.72
N LEU A 155 15.27 21.74 -20.59
CA LEU A 155 14.55 20.47 -20.53
C LEU A 155 13.09 20.63 -20.98
N ARG A 156 12.40 21.64 -20.46
CA ARG A 156 11.01 21.93 -20.80
C ARG A 156 10.86 22.22 -22.29
N GLY A 157 11.72 23.07 -22.85
CA GLY A 157 11.70 23.38 -24.27
C GLY A 157 11.97 22.16 -25.16
N HIS A 158 12.95 21.32 -24.79
CA HIS A 158 13.20 20.08 -25.51
C HIS A 158 12.02 19.11 -25.42
N TRP A 159 11.50 18.89 -24.21
CA TRP A 159 10.39 18.01 -23.94
C TRP A 159 9.13 18.43 -24.68
N GLN A 160 8.82 19.73 -24.71
CA GLN A 160 7.71 20.30 -25.49
C GLN A 160 7.89 20.12 -27.00
N ALA A 161 9.12 20.24 -27.51
CA ALA A 161 9.42 20.02 -28.93
C ALA A 161 9.22 18.55 -29.32
N VAL A 162 9.75 17.61 -28.52
CA VAL A 162 9.58 16.16 -28.76
C VAL A 162 8.12 15.74 -28.63
N ASN A 163 7.38 16.35 -27.70
CA ASN A 163 5.97 16.05 -27.46
C ASN A 163 5.02 17.08 -28.11
N HIS A 164 5.46 17.84 -29.13
CA HIS A 164 4.67 18.94 -29.71
C HIS A 164 3.29 18.51 -30.20
N ALA A 165 3.20 17.30 -30.78
CA ALA A 165 1.94 16.69 -31.22
C ALA A 165 0.95 16.42 -30.06
N GLN A 166 1.43 16.35 -28.82
CA GLN A 166 0.64 16.08 -27.62
C GLN A 166 0.20 17.33 -26.88
N VAL A 167 1.04 18.36 -26.90
CA VAL A 167 0.90 19.58 -26.09
C VAL A 167 0.26 20.73 -26.90
N GLY A 168 0.09 20.56 -28.22
CA GLY A 168 -0.45 21.54 -29.16
C GLY A 168 -1.96 21.83 -29.03
N SER A 169 -2.36 22.48 -27.95
CA SER A 169 -3.38 23.55 -27.84
C SER A 169 -3.79 23.62 -26.38
N VAL A 170 -3.37 24.67 -25.69
CA VAL A 170 -3.90 25.05 -24.38
C VAL A 170 -5.36 25.45 -24.60
N ALA A 171 -6.26 24.47 -24.56
CA ALA A 171 -7.68 24.72 -24.58
C ALA A 171 -8.07 25.21 -23.19
N ALA A 172 -8.06 26.53 -23.01
CA ALA A 172 -8.54 27.25 -21.82
C ALA A 172 -9.98 26.87 -21.37
N GLY A 173 -10.70 26.06 -22.15
CA GLY A 173 -12.00 25.47 -21.77
C GLY A 173 -11.96 24.07 -21.15
N ARG A 174 -10.80 23.38 -21.11
CA ARG A 174 -10.70 22.00 -20.58
C ARG A 174 -10.31 21.95 -19.10
N GLU A 175 -9.58 22.95 -18.60
CA GLU A 175 -9.25 23.09 -17.18
C GLU A 175 -10.51 23.28 -16.32
N THR A 176 -11.50 24.03 -16.79
CA THR A 176 -12.77 24.24 -16.07
C THR A 176 -13.62 22.98 -15.96
N LEU A 177 -13.64 22.14 -17.00
CA LEU A 177 -14.34 20.84 -16.98
C LEU A 177 -13.64 19.85 -16.05
N LEU A 178 -12.31 19.83 -16.04
CA LEU A 178 -11.52 18.92 -15.21
C LEU A 178 -11.54 19.36 -13.74
N SER A 179 -11.44 20.66 -13.48
CA SER A 179 -11.62 21.27 -12.15
C SER A 179 -13.01 20.99 -11.59
N SER A 180 -14.08 21.24 -12.36
CA SER A 180 -15.45 20.96 -11.91
C SER A 180 -15.72 19.46 -11.73
N THR A 181 -15.06 18.59 -12.50
CA THR A 181 -15.14 17.14 -12.31
C THR A 181 -14.42 16.70 -11.04
N LEU A 182 -13.24 17.25 -10.75
CA LEU A 182 -12.48 16.97 -9.53
C LEU A 182 -13.20 17.51 -8.29
N GLU A 183 -13.75 18.72 -8.35
CA GLU A 183 -14.59 19.29 -7.29
C GLU A 183 -15.81 18.41 -7.04
N ASN A 184 -16.52 17.98 -8.08
CA ASN A 184 -17.65 17.06 -7.93
C ASN A 184 -17.26 15.72 -7.29
N MET A 185 -16.09 15.16 -7.65
CA MET A 185 -15.59 13.93 -7.02
C MET A 185 -15.20 14.16 -5.55
N LEU A 186 -14.58 15.30 -5.22
CA LEU A 186 -14.28 15.71 -3.84
C LEU A 186 -15.56 15.87 -3.01
N THR A 187 -16.58 16.53 -3.55
CA THR A 187 -17.89 16.69 -2.88
C THR A 187 -18.56 15.33 -2.65
N GLN A 188 -18.49 14.42 -3.63
CA GLN A 188 -19.01 13.06 -3.45
C GLN A 188 -18.24 12.28 -2.37
N LEU A 189 -16.92 12.41 -2.30
CA LEU A 189 -16.10 11.78 -1.27
C LEU A 189 -16.42 12.33 0.12
N VAL A 190 -16.59 13.65 0.26
CA VAL A 190 -17.02 14.27 1.52
C VAL A 190 -18.40 13.74 1.95
N SER A 191 -19.36 13.68 1.03
CA SER A 191 -20.70 13.12 1.31
C SER A 191 -20.66 11.65 1.73
N ILE A 192 -19.81 10.84 1.11
CA ILE A 192 -19.60 9.45 1.49
C ILE A 192 -18.96 9.36 2.89
N ASN A 193 -18.00 10.23 3.19
CA ASN A 193 -17.33 10.25 4.50
C ASN A 193 -18.29 10.69 5.61
N GLU A 194 -19.18 11.65 5.36
CA GLU A 194 -20.25 12.04 6.30
C GLU A 194 -21.27 10.92 6.51
N ARG A 195 -21.58 10.14 5.47
CA ARG A 195 -22.45 8.96 5.60
C ARG A 195 -21.77 7.84 6.40
N LEU A 196 -20.46 7.66 6.22
CA LEU A 196 -19.67 6.72 7.01
C LEU A 196 -19.58 7.18 8.47
N GLY A 197 -19.35 8.48 8.72
CA GLY A 197 -19.38 9.06 10.06
C GLY A 197 -20.72 8.82 10.75
N ARG A 198 -21.85 9.05 10.07
CA ARG A 198 -23.19 8.72 10.61
C ARG A 198 -23.41 7.24 10.90
N LEU A 199 -22.81 6.35 10.11
CA LEU A 199 -22.85 4.90 10.35
C LEU A 199 -21.94 4.50 11.52
N GLU A 200 -20.81 5.18 11.68
CA GLU A 200 -19.91 5.02 12.83
C GLU A 200 -20.57 5.53 14.11
N ASP A 201 -21.25 6.67 14.08
CA ASP A 201 -22.03 7.20 15.21
C ASP A 201 -23.18 6.27 15.59
N ALA A 202 -23.90 5.71 14.61
CA ALA A 202 -24.92 4.70 14.86
C ALA A 202 -24.33 3.41 15.46
N HIS A 203 -23.12 3.03 15.03
CA HIS A 203 -22.39 1.89 15.58
C HIS A 203 -21.88 2.15 17.01
N VAL A 204 -21.47 3.38 17.32
CA VAL A 204 -21.07 3.82 18.66
C VAL A 204 -22.28 3.89 19.60
N GLN A 205 -23.43 4.37 19.14
CA GLN A 205 -24.68 4.35 19.92
C GLN A 205 -25.16 2.91 20.22
N LEU A 206 -25.02 1.98 19.27
CA LEU A 206 -25.27 0.56 19.48
C LEU A 206 -24.26 -0.08 20.46
N SER A 207 -23.01 0.40 20.45
CA SER A 207 -21.95 -0.08 21.34
C SER A 207 -22.07 0.50 22.77
N ALA A 208 -22.60 1.71 22.92
CA ALA A 208 -22.82 2.39 24.20
C ALA A 208 -23.89 1.69 25.08
N PHE A 209 -24.76 0.86 24.50
CA PHE A 209 -25.66 -0.02 25.24
C PHE A 209 -24.96 -1.22 25.89
N THR A 210 -23.68 -1.47 25.58
CA THR A 210 -23.03 -2.76 25.90
C THR A 210 -21.82 -2.67 26.82
N SER A 211 -21.50 -1.52 27.40
CA SER A 211 -20.36 -1.43 28.32
C SER A 211 -20.48 -0.27 29.30
N HIS A 212 -21.01 -0.59 30.49
CA HIS A 212 -20.59 0.08 31.72
C HIS A 212 -19.17 -0.39 32.05
N ASP A 213 -18.36 0.57 32.47
CA ASP A 213 -17.03 0.49 33.09
C ASP A 213 -15.75 0.45 32.22
N GLN A 214 -14.94 1.45 32.53
CA GLN A 214 -13.65 1.92 32.00
C GLN A 214 -12.58 1.72 33.12
N PRO A 215 -11.32 2.19 33.00
CA PRO A 215 -10.27 2.03 31.97
C PRO A 215 -8.99 1.44 32.64
N VAL A 216 -7.85 1.22 31.99
CA VAL A 216 -6.75 2.19 31.83
C VAL A 216 -5.69 1.57 30.93
N GLN A 217 -5.29 2.34 29.93
CA GLN A 217 -4.20 2.06 29.01
C GLN A 217 -3.20 3.21 29.14
N ALA A 218 -1.98 2.94 29.59
CA ALA A 218 -0.82 3.78 29.28
C ALA A 218 0.49 3.10 29.72
N GLN A 219 1.31 2.71 28.75
CA GLN A 219 2.70 3.17 28.56
C GLN A 219 3.52 2.12 27.80
N LEU A 220 3.59 2.32 26.48
CA LEU A 220 4.69 1.84 25.65
C LEU A 220 5.91 2.73 25.92
N SER A 221 7.05 2.12 26.20
CA SER A 221 8.30 2.24 25.42
C SER A 221 9.52 1.99 26.28
N ARG A 222 10.38 1.04 25.89
CA ARG A 222 11.80 1.28 25.54
C ARG A 222 12.56 -0.03 25.23
N LEU A 223 13.17 -0.04 24.03
CA LEU A 223 14.47 -0.62 23.63
C LEU A 223 14.66 -2.15 23.84
N SER A 224 14.57 -2.98 22.79
CA SER A 224 15.67 -3.36 21.86
C SER A 224 16.95 -3.77 22.59
N THR A 225 17.34 -5.04 22.67
CA THR A 225 18.05 -5.80 21.61
C THR A 225 18.41 -7.19 22.16
N ALA A 226 18.29 -8.27 21.36
CA ALA A 226 19.26 -9.38 21.27
C ALA A 226 18.71 -10.55 20.41
N ALA A 227 19.60 -11.04 19.54
CA ALA A 227 19.51 -12.06 18.51
C ALA A 227 18.45 -13.18 18.62
N GLU A 228 17.68 -13.30 17.53
CA GLU A 228 16.70 -14.32 17.17
C GLU A 228 17.38 -15.53 16.48
N PRO A 229 17.02 -16.78 16.79
CA PRO A 229 17.12 -17.88 15.83
C PRO A 229 15.91 -17.79 14.89
N LEU A 230 16.19 -17.64 13.58
CA LEU A 230 15.24 -17.35 12.50
C LEU A 230 13.83 -17.94 12.69
N ILE A 231 12.86 -17.10 13.07
CA ILE A 231 11.44 -17.34 12.84
C ILE A 231 11.06 -16.55 11.56
N PRO A 232 10.40 -17.18 10.57
CA PRO A 232 10.01 -16.47 9.35
C PRO A 232 9.04 -15.32 9.68
N PRO A 233 9.13 -14.18 8.96
CA PRO A 233 8.51 -12.92 9.33
C PRO A 233 6.97 -12.97 9.49
N PRO A 234 6.35 -12.04 10.25
CA PRO A 234 4.99 -12.14 10.81
C PRO A 234 3.81 -12.13 9.81
N ALA A 235 4.07 -12.18 8.50
CA ALA A 235 3.05 -11.95 7.47
C ALA A 235 2.90 -13.08 6.44
N THR A 236 3.44 -14.28 6.71
CA THR A 236 3.66 -15.29 5.65
C THR A 236 2.96 -16.64 5.87
N ALA A 237 2.16 -16.80 6.92
CA ALA A 237 1.41 -18.03 7.12
C ALA A 237 0.21 -18.11 6.15
N THR A 238 0.44 -18.64 4.95
CA THR A 238 -0.61 -18.92 3.96
C THR A 238 -1.40 -20.19 4.27
N THR A 239 -0.94 -20.96 5.26
CA THR A 239 -1.57 -22.21 5.69
C THR A 239 -2.67 -21.96 6.71
N LEU A 240 -3.68 -22.84 6.75
CA LEU A 240 -4.79 -22.76 7.71
C LEU A 240 -4.30 -22.87 9.16
N ALA A 241 -3.50 -23.89 9.46
CA ALA A 241 -2.91 -24.04 10.78
C ALA A 241 -2.00 -22.85 11.15
N GLY A 242 -1.23 -22.34 10.19
CA GLY A 242 -0.38 -21.17 10.39
C GLY A 242 -1.15 -19.88 10.62
N CYS A 243 -2.32 -19.71 10.01
CA CYS A 243 -3.20 -18.56 10.27
C CYS A 243 -3.69 -18.56 11.73
N LEU A 244 -4.05 -19.72 12.28
CA LEU A 244 -4.48 -19.85 13.67
C LEU A 244 -3.32 -19.63 14.65
N LEU A 245 -2.15 -20.23 14.40
CA LEU A 245 -0.97 -20.02 15.24
C LEU A 245 -0.57 -18.55 15.27
N ASN A 246 -0.43 -17.93 14.09
CA ASN A 246 -0.06 -16.52 13.95
C ASN A 246 -1.13 -15.59 14.55
N TRP A 247 -2.41 -16.00 14.54
CA TRP A 247 -3.48 -15.28 15.19
C TRP A 247 -3.15 -15.06 16.66
N TYR A 248 -2.88 -16.15 17.40
CA TYR A 248 -2.64 -16.14 18.85
C TYR A 248 -1.24 -15.70 19.26
N THR A 249 -0.18 -16.09 18.53
CA THR A 249 1.20 -15.81 18.98
C THR A 249 1.65 -14.38 18.72
N ASN A 250 1.11 -13.73 17.68
CA ASN A 250 1.54 -12.39 17.25
C ASN A 250 0.47 -11.30 17.53
N HIS A 251 -0.61 -11.64 18.24
CA HIS A 251 -1.70 -10.74 18.58
C HIS A 251 -2.17 -9.87 17.42
N ILE A 252 -2.29 -10.45 16.22
CA ILE A 252 -2.62 -9.69 15.00
C ILE A 252 -4.01 -9.02 15.07
N TRP A 253 -4.81 -9.30 16.10
CA TRP A 253 -6.03 -8.57 16.44
C TRP A 253 -5.79 -7.22 17.17
N GLN A 254 -4.61 -6.98 17.74
CA GLN A 254 -4.23 -5.76 18.47
C GLN A 254 -3.23 -4.90 17.70
N THR A 255 -2.29 -5.50 16.97
CA THR A 255 -1.09 -4.81 16.44
C THR A 255 -1.10 -4.71 14.92
N VAL A 256 -1.82 -3.74 14.35
CA VAL A 256 -1.57 -3.29 12.97
C VAL A 256 -1.96 -1.82 12.75
N LYS A 257 -1.01 -0.97 12.36
CA LYS A 257 -1.26 0.36 11.79
C LYS A 257 -0.86 0.32 10.30
N GLY A 258 -1.81 0.50 9.38
CA GLY A 258 -1.56 0.52 7.92
C GLY A 258 -2.56 -0.31 7.09
N LYS A 259 -2.95 0.18 5.91
CA LYS A 259 -4.04 -0.35 5.06
C LYS A 259 -3.76 -1.76 4.47
N LYS A 260 -2.51 -2.04 4.07
CA LYS A 260 -2.12 -3.33 3.45
C LYS A 260 -2.07 -4.46 4.49
N GLU A 261 -1.62 -4.16 5.68
CA GLU A 261 -1.52 -5.09 6.80
C GLU A 261 -2.90 -5.31 7.45
N GLN A 262 -3.79 -4.31 7.41
CA GLN A 262 -5.19 -4.44 7.80
C GLN A 262 -5.96 -5.46 6.93
N ASN A 263 -5.71 -5.47 5.61
CA ASN A 263 -6.31 -6.47 4.72
C ASN A 263 -5.81 -7.89 5.06
N LYS A 264 -4.51 -8.07 5.31
CA LYS A 264 -3.95 -9.36 5.75
C LYS A 264 -4.56 -9.83 7.08
N ARG A 265 -4.80 -8.91 8.02
CA ARG A 265 -5.52 -9.19 9.27
C ARG A 265 -6.96 -9.63 9.00
N ALA A 266 -7.71 -8.91 8.17
CA ALA A 266 -9.09 -9.26 7.83
C ALA A 266 -9.16 -10.65 7.18
N GLU A 267 -8.19 -10.95 6.33
CA GLU A 267 -8.04 -12.25 5.68
C GLU A 267 -7.76 -13.40 6.65
N ALA A 268 -6.83 -13.20 7.60
CA ALA A 268 -6.52 -14.17 8.65
C ALA A 268 -7.72 -14.34 9.60
N LYS A 269 -8.36 -13.24 10.02
CA LYS A 269 -9.58 -13.24 10.85
C LYS A 269 -10.70 -14.06 10.19
N ALA A 270 -10.93 -13.84 8.90
CA ALA A 270 -11.94 -14.58 8.15
C ALA A 270 -11.62 -16.07 8.09
N ALA A 271 -10.35 -16.45 7.83
CA ALA A 271 -9.94 -17.84 7.80
C ALA A 271 -10.11 -18.52 9.16
N VAL A 272 -9.64 -17.89 10.24
CA VAL A 272 -9.78 -18.38 11.62
C VAL A 272 -11.24 -18.55 12.01
N ASN A 273 -12.10 -17.57 11.71
CA ASN A 273 -13.54 -17.67 11.97
C ASN A 273 -14.21 -18.82 11.22
N ILE A 274 -13.86 -19.02 9.94
CA ILE A 274 -14.39 -20.13 9.15
C ILE A 274 -13.91 -21.46 9.73
N MET A 275 -12.64 -21.55 10.14
CA MET A 275 -12.10 -22.76 10.79
C MET A 275 -12.85 -23.07 12.09
N MET A 276 -13.10 -22.07 12.94
CA MET A 276 -13.86 -22.24 14.19
C MET A 276 -15.29 -22.73 13.93
N ILE A 277 -15.98 -22.12 12.97
CA ILE A 277 -17.34 -22.53 12.59
C ILE A 277 -17.35 -23.96 12.04
N LEU A 278 -16.38 -24.35 11.22
CA LEU A 278 -16.37 -25.68 10.59
C LEU A 278 -15.80 -26.79 11.48
N TYR A 279 -15.05 -26.45 12.53
CA TYR A 279 -14.45 -27.43 13.43
C TYR A 279 -15.51 -28.22 14.20
N GLN A 280 -16.59 -27.56 14.64
CA GLN A 280 -17.77 -28.17 15.30
C GLN A 280 -17.43 -29.06 16.52
N LYS A 281 -16.35 -28.72 17.22
CA LYS A 281 -15.94 -29.34 18.49
C LYS A 281 -15.60 -28.22 19.49
N PRO A 282 -15.65 -28.48 20.81
CA PRO A 282 -15.21 -27.50 21.81
C PRO A 282 -13.80 -26.99 21.52
N ILE A 283 -13.60 -25.68 21.58
CA ILE A 283 -12.33 -25.02 21.33
C ILE A 283 -11.81 -24.50 22.66
N ALA A 284 -10.92 -25.27 23.30
CA ALA A 284 -10.19 -24.82 24.46
C ALA A 284 -8.91 -24.13 24.00
N ILE A 285 -8.86 -22.80 24.09
CA ILE A 285 -7.65 -22.04 23.77
C ILE A 285 -6.80 -21.95 25.03
N PRO A 286 -5.59 -22.54 25.05
CA PRO A 286 -4.72 -22.47 26.22
C PRO A 286 -4.42 -21.01 26.58
N GLN A 287 -4.50 -20.66 27.87
CA GLN A 287 -4.09 -19.32 28.32
C GLN A 287 -2.61 -19.10 28.04
N GLU A 288 -2.27 -17.89 27.57
CA GLU A 288 -0.87 -17.54 27.33
C GLU A 288 -0.12 -17.46 28.66
N PRO A 289 1.01 -18.18 28.81
CA PRO A 289 1.81 -18.11 30.02
C PRO A 289 2.49 -16.73 30.16
N SER A 290 2.69 -16.30 31.40
CA SER A 290 3.52 -15.11 31.72
C SER A 290 4.93 -15.30 31.16
N ARG A 291 5.60 -14.20 30.79
CA ARG A 291 6.93 -14.22 30.15
C ARG A 291 8.06 -13.76 31.08
N CYS A 292 7.96 -14.06 32.36
CA CYS A 292 8.90 -13.63 33.39
C CYS A 292 9.74 -14.83 33.88
N ASP A 293 10.64 -15.38 33.05
CA ASP A 293 11.86 -16.15 33.40
C ASP A 293 12.27 -17.18 32.31
N VAL A 294 13.44 -17.81 32.46
CA VAL A 294 13.97 -18.83 31.52
C VAL A 294 13.14 -20.13 31.56
N ALA A 295 12.52 -20.45 32.69
CA ALA A 295 11.53 -21.53 32.81
C ALA A 295 10.26 -21.22 31.98
N ASP A 296 9.95 -19.95 31.75
CA ASP A 296 8.79 -19.52 30.96
C ASP A 296 9.02 -19.71 29.45
N ALA A 297 10.26 -19.86 28.98
CA ALA A 297 10.54 -20.15 27.59
C ALA A 297 10.06 -21.56 27.18
N ALA A 298 10.28 -22.57 28.02
CA ALA A 298 9.79 -23.94 27.78
C ALA A 298 8.26 -24.02 27.87
N THR A 299 7.67 -23.29 28.83
CA THR A 299 6.21 -23.16 29.00
C THR A 299 5.58 -22.46 27.80
N TYR A 300 6.22 -21.41 27.28
CA TYR A 300 5.76 -20.68 26.09
C TYR A 300 5.87 -21.52 24.80
N GLN A 301 6.92 -22.34 24.66
CA GLN A 301 7.01 -23.29 23.54
C GLN A 301 5.95 -24.39 23.65
N THR A 302 5.72 -24.95 24.83
CA THR A 302 4.65 -25.93 25.08
C THR A 302 3.27 -25.35 24.76
N TRP A 303 3.05 -24.07 25.08
CA TRP A 303 1.84 -23.34 24.71
C TRP A 303 1.70 -23.17 23.17
N LYS A 304 2.78 -22.79 22.48
CA LYS A 304 2.80 -22.72 21.00
C LYS A 304 2.50 -24.07 20.35
N ASP A 305 3.08 -25.15 20.85
CA ASP A 305 2.85 -26.51 20.36
C ASP A 305 1.41 -26.97 20.58
N SER A 306 0.81 -26.58 21.70
CA SER A 306 -0.60 -26.82 21.99
C SER A 306 -1.52 -26.10 21.01
N ILE A 307 -1.23 -24.82 20.70
CA ILE A 307 -1.96 -24.05 19.69
C ILE A 307 -1.77 -24.66 18.30
N TRP A 308 -0.55 -25.07 17.94
CA TRP A 308 -0.26 -25.69 16.66
C TRP A 308 -1.01 -27.03 16.49
N THR A 309 -1.04 -27.85 17.54
CA THR A 309 -1.77 -29.13 17.55
C THR A 309 -3.27 -28.91 17.33
N LEU A 310 -3.86 -27.94 18.03
CA LEU A 310 -5.25 -27.53 17.80
C LEU A 310 -5.46 -27.05 16.36
N ALA A 311 -4.53 -26.24 15.85
CA ALA A 311 -4.60 -25.69 14.50
C ALA A 311 -4.60 -26.78 13.40
N VAL A 312 -3.79 -27.82 13.56
CA VAL A 312 -3.73 -28.98 12.64
C VAL A 312 -5.00 -29.84 12.73
N ALA A 313 -5.52 -30.05 13.94
CA ALA A 313 -6.79 -30.76 14.15
C ALA A 313 -7.96 -30.01 13.48
N MET A 314 -7.99 -28.68 13.62
CA MET A 314 -8.97 -27.82 12.95
C MET A 314 -8.82 -27.87 11.43
N ASP A 315 -7.61 -27.75 10.90
CA ASP A 315 -7.33 -27.85 9.46
C ASP A 315 -7.87 -29.14 8.86
N SER A 316 -7.63 -30.27 9.53
CA SER A 316 -8.08 -31.59 9.09
C SER A 316 -9.62 -31.69 9.09
N ALA A 317 -10.27 -31.35 10.19
CA ALA A 317 -11.73 -31.41 10.33
C ALA A 317 -12.46 -30.47 9.36
N VAL A 318 -11.92 -29.26 9.15
CA VAL A 318 -12.45 -28.29 8.19
C VAL A 318 -12.42 -28.87 6.78
N ASN A 319 -11.31 -29.50 6.40
CA ASN A 319 -11.14 -30.08 5.08
C ASN A 319 -12.03 -31.30 4.85
N GLU A 320 -12.16 -32.19 5.84
CA GLU A 320 -13.10 -33.32 5.79
C GLU A 320 -14.54 -32.84 5.61
N ARG A 321 -14.94 -31.83 6.40
CA ARG A 321 -16.30 -31.29 6.35
C ARG A 321 -16.59 -30.62 5.01
N LEU A 322 -15.68 -29.82 4.49
CA LEU A 322 -15.86 -29.20 3.17
C LEU A 322 -15.87 -30.24 2.06
N HIS A 323 -15.02 -31.27 2.16
CA HIS A 323 -15.03 -32.38 1.21
C HIS A 323 -16.39 -33.10 1.18
N ALA A 324 -17.07 -33.25 2.33
CA ALA A 324 -18.40 -33.84 2.37
C ALA A 324 -19.40 -33.10 1.45
N PHE A 325 -19.29 -31.77 1.34
CA PHE A 325 -20.13 -30.93 0.50
C PHE A 325 -19.68 -30.84 -0.96
N ASP A 326 -18.39 -30.55 -1.20
CA ASP A 326 -17.93 -30.21 -2.55
C ASP A 326 -17.11 -31.31 -3.25
N LYS A 327 -16.83 -32.42 -2.56
CA LYS A 327 -16.02 -33.55 -3.03
C LYS A 327 -14.61 -33.17 -3.52
N LYS A 328 -14.09 -31.99 -3.14
CA LYS A 328 -12.76 -31.50 -3.53
C LYS A 328 -11.68 -32.00 -2.60
N LYS A 329 -10.46 -32.14 -3.12
CA LYS A 329 -9.26 -32.48 -2.34
C LYS A 329 -9.02 -31.47 -1.21
N SER A 330 -8.34 -31.91 -0.16
CA SER A 330 -7.96 -31.06 0.97
C SER A 330 -7.12 -29.86 0.50
N THR A 331 -7.28 -28.73 1.18
CA THR A 331 -6.53 -27.51 0.93
C THR A 331 -5.93 -27.02 2.24
N ARG A 332 -4.63 -26.72 2.19
CA ARG A 332 -3.95 -26.03 3.30
C ARG A 332 -4.05 -24.52 3.18
N LYS A 333 -4.47 -23.96 2.04
CA LYS A 333 -4.44 -22.51 1.76
C LYS A 333 -5.67 -21.78 2.28
N ALA A 334 -5.47 -20.70 3.05
CA ALA A 334 -6.54 -19.85 3.60
C ALA A 334 -7.46 -19.23 2.53
N ALA A 335 -6.90 -18.74 1.40
CA ALA A 335 -7.69 -18.19 0.31
C ALA A 335 -8.63 -19.22 -0.34
N SER A 336 -8.18 -20.47 -0.44
CA SER A 336 -8.99 -21.58 -0.96
C SER A 336 -10.14 -21.93 -0.02
N LEU A 337 -9.88 -21.94 1.30
CA LEU A 337 -10.92 -22.11 2.32
C LEU A 337 -12.02 -21.04 2.19
N ARG A 338 -11.64 -19.75 2.08
CA ARG A 338 -12.60 -18.66 1.94
C ARG A 338 -13.45 -18.78 0.68
N LYS A 339 -12.84 -19.14 -0.45
CA LYS A 339 -13.56 -19.36 -1.72
C LYS A 339 -14.55 -20.51 -1.60
N ARG A 340 -14.14 -21.65 -1.00
CA ARG A 340 -15.01 -22.81 -0.76
C ARG A 340 -16.15 -22.48 0.19
N TRP A 341 -15.88 -21.73 1.26
CA TRP A 341 -16.91 -21.24 2.18
C TRP A 341 -17.91 -20.30 1.52
N LYS A 342 -17.46 -19.37 0.66
CA LYS A 342 -18.38 -18.49 -0.08
C LYS A 342 -19.29 -19.30 -1.00
N LEU A 343 -18.76 -20.29 -1.72
CA LEU A 343 -19.54 -21.19 -2.55
C LEU A 343 -20.52 -22.04 -1.73
N LEU A 344 -20.09 -22.53 -0.56
CA LEU A 344 -20.94 -23.30 0.33
C LEU A 344 -22.14 -22.48 0.82
N LYS A 345 -21.93 -21.20 1.17
CA LYS A 345 -23.02 -20.28 1.54
C LYS A 345 -24.05 -20.08 0.43
N THR A 346 -23.61 -20.08 -0.82
CA THR A 346 -24.51 -19.90 -1.97
C THR A 346 -25.21 -21.20 -2.33
N ALA A 347 -24.49 -22.33 -2.31
CA ALA A 347 -25.02 -23.63 -2.75
C ALA A 347 -25.84 -24.34 -1.66
N HIS A 348 -25.50 -24.14 -0.39
CA HIS A 348 -26.12 -24.83 0.76
C HIS A 348 -26.37 -23.85 1.92
N PRO A 349 -27.22 -22.82 1.73
CA PRO A 349 -27.44 -21.77 2.73
C PRO A 349 -27.97 -22.33 4.07
N GLU A 350 -28.91 -23.28 4.03
CA GLU A 350 -29.48 -23.92 5.22
C GLU A 350 -28.44 -24.72 6.02
N ALA A 351 -27.58 -25.47 5.34
CA ALA A 351 -26.51 -26.23 5.99
C ALA A 351 -25.49 -25.30 6.65
N VAL A 352 -25.17 -24.17 6.02
CA VAL A 352 -24.30 -23.15 6.63
C VAL A 352 -24.98 -22.47 7.82
N GLY A 353 -26.27 -22.15 7.72
CA GLY A 353 -27.06 -21.63 8.84
C GLY A 353 -27.03 -22.56 10.06
N SER A 354 -27.23 -23.85 9.83
CA SER A 354 -27.14 -24.89 10.87
C SER A 354 -25.75 -24.97 11.52
N LEU A 355 -24.69 -24.96 10.71
CA LEU A 355 -23.31 -24.96 11.21
C LEU A 355 -23.00 -23.72 12.08
N ILE A 356 -23.45 -22.54 11.65
CA ILE A 356 -23.28 -21.30 12.41
C ILE A 356 -24.07 -21.37 13.73
N ALA A 357 -25.34 -21.82 13.68
CA ALA A 357 -26.16 -21.95 14.87
C ALA A 357 -25.57 -22.95 15.87
N GLN A 358 -25.05 -24.08 15.41
CA GLN A 358 -24.39 -25.07 16.25
C GLN A 358 -23.11 -24.50 16.90
N PHE A 359 -22.29 -23.76 16.14
CA PHE A 359 -21.13 -23.07 16.66
C PHE A 359 -21.50 -22.05 17.75
N LEU A 360 -22.53 -21.23 17.52
CA LEU A 360 -22.99 -20.24 18.49
C LEU A 360 -23.54 -20.89 19.77
N ARG A 361 -24.26 -22.01 19.66
CA ARG A 361 -24.71 -22.78 20.84
C ARG A 361 -23.54 -23.34 21.64
N MET A 362 -22.51 -23.89 20.98
CA MET A 362 -21.32 -24.38 21.67
C MET A 362 -20.56 -23.26 22.38
N LYS A 363 -20.53 -22.06 21.79
CA LYS A 363 -19.91 -20.89 22.41
C LYS A 363 -20.72 -20.36 23.61
N ALA A 364 -22.04 -20.52 23.62
CA ALA A 364 -22.90 -20.09 24.71
C ALA A 364 -22.90 -21.08 25.90
N ASN A 365 -22.61 -22.35 25.63
CA ASN A 365 -22.60 -23.43 26.63
C ASN A 365 -21.20 -23.74 27.20
N GLY A 366 -20.18 -22.96 26.84
CA GLY A 366 -18.77 -23.22 27.14
C GLY A 366 -18.08 -22.05 27.82
#